data_AF-A0A9P5PVQ6-F1
#
_entry.id   AF-A0A9P5PVQ6-F1
#
_cell.length_a   1.000
_cell.length_b   1.000
_cell.length_c   1.000
_cell.angle_alpha   90.00
_cell.angle_beta   90.00
_cell.angle_gamma   90.00
#
_symmetry.space_group_name_H-M   'P 1'
#
loop_
_entity.id
_entity.type
_entity.pdbx_description
1 polymer ?
#
loop_
_entity_poly.entity_id
_entity_poly.type
_entity_poly.pdbx_seq_one_letter_code
_entity_poly.pdbx_strand_id
1 'polypeptide(L)'
;MNFSRAQNISTLDPSRLVASDFIDLDKENQSRPWRVSVRYRHTSAIFYEYTRIGVRGRSHRFADPAFPPETRGFLYLHRPSGVHPCAATLRFRICDRDLPPQESFARGKDLLLPKGGPWEINMLRLFSALRPADFRECLLQDKVLSPEAIEQVDNTVKNYVENGGKGGREGRSCFFHLGSRLLLS
;
A
#
# COMPACT_ATOMS: atom_id res chain seq x y z
N MET A 1 19.20 -9.52 -12.19
CA MET A 1 17.75 -9.23 -12.27
C MET A 1 17.60 -7.73 -12.41
N ASN A 2 17.33 -7.23 -13.61
CA ASN A 2 17.13 -5.80 -13.84
C ASN A 2 15.74 -5.42 -13.33
N PHE A 3 15.68 -4.89 -12.11
CA PHE A 3 14.51 -4.19 -11.64
C PHE A 3 14.39 -2.93 -12.51
N SER A 4 13.35 -2.84 -13.33
CA SER A 4 12.93 -1.56 -13.91
C SER A 4 12.93 -0.52 -12.78
N ARG A 5 13.44 0.67 -13.10
CA ARG A 5 13.85 1.73 -12.17
C ARG A 5 12.68 2.13 -11.25
N ALA A 6 12.54 1.44 -10.11
CA ALA A 6 11.50 1.70 -9.12
C ALA A 6 11.39 3.20 -8.87
N GLN A 7 10.23 3.78 -9.22
CA GLN A 7 10.02 5.20 -9.08
C GLN A 7 10.18 5.63 -7.61
N ASN A 8 10.83 6.77 -7.39
CA ASN A 8 10.98 7.30 -6.03
C ASN A 8 9.81 8.24 -5.74
N ILE A 9 9.17 8.07 -4.59
CA ILE A 9 8.22 9.03 -4.03
C ILE A 9 8.76 9.63 -2.74
N SER A 10 8.44 10.89 -2.51
CA SER A 10 8.92 11.71 -1.40
C SER A 10 7.97 11.68 -0.20
N THR A 11 6.67 11.51 -0.44
CA THR A 11 5.64 11.56 0.60
C THR A 11 4.47 10.62 0.36
N LEU A 12 3.77 10.26 1.44
CA LEU A 12 2.46 9.59 1.40
C LEU A 12 1.32 10.50 1.91
N ASP A 13 1.62 11.76 2.20
CA ASP A 13 0.65 12.76 2.66
C ASP A 13 0.04 13.50 1.44
N PRO A 14 -1.28 13.39 1.20
CA PRO A 14 -1.96 14.08 0.11
C PRO A 14 -1.71 15.59 0.05
N SER A 15 -1.53 16.25 1.20
CA SER A 15 -1.36 17.70 1.26
C SER A 15 0.00 18.17 0.76
N ARG A 16 0.99 17.26 0.67
CA ARG A 16 2.38 17.58 0.33
C ARG A 16 2.87 16.90 -0.94
N LEU A 17 1.97 16.30 -1.70
CA LEU A 17 2.29 15.68 -2.98
C LEU A 17 3.00 16.69 -3.90
N VAL A 18 4.06 16.23 -4.56
CA VAL A 18 4.76 16.98 -5.60
C VAL A 18 4.70 16.24 -6.94
N ALA A 19 4.97 16.94 -8.04
CA ALA A 19 4.87 16.37 -9.38
C ALA A 19 5.76 15.12 -9.60
N SER A 20 6.88 15.00 -8.87
CA SER A 20 7.76 13.82 -8.94
C SER A 20 7.17 12.57 -8.30
N ASP A 21 6.17 12.72 -7.41
CA ASP A 21 5.48 11.61 -6.77
C ASP A 21 4.44 10.94 -7.70
N PHE A 22 4.19 11.50 -8.88
CA PHE A 22 3.20 11.01 -9.84
C PHE A 22 3.68 9.74 -10.55
N ILE A 23 3.02 8.62 -10.30
CA ILE A 23 3.37 7.29 -10.80
C ILE A 23 2.49 6.91 -12.00
N ASP A 24 3.11 6.29 -13.01
CA ASP A 24 2.43 5.74 -14.19
C ASP A 24 2.47 4.20 -14.13
N LEU A 25 1.45 3.58 -13.52
CA LEU A 25 1.37 2.12 -13.34
C LEU A 25 1.06 1.38 -14.65
N ASP A 26 0.56 2.07 -15.67
CA ASP A 26 0.30 1.50 -17.00
C ASP A 26 1.62 1.24 -17.74
N LYS A 27 2.60 2.15 -17.62
CA LYS A 27 3.88 2.05 -18.35
C LYS A 27 5.02 1.36 -17.58
N GLU A 28 4.93 1.26 -16.26
CA GLU A 28 6.09 0.86 -15.43
C GLU A 28 6.47 -0.64 -15.51
N ASN A 29 5.60 -1.52 -16.04
CA ASN A 29 5.92 -2.95 -16.06
C ASN A 29 5.29 -3.80 -17.18
N GLN A 30 5.78 -3.66 -18.42
CA GLN A 30 5.39 -4.53 -19.55
C GLN A 30 5.64 -6.03 -19.29
N SER A 31 6.62 -6.37 -18.43
CA SER A 31 6.97 -7.77 -18.14
C SER A 31 6.12 -8.42 -17.04
N ARG A 32 5.59 -7.62 -16.10
CA ARG A 32 4.73 -8.06 -14.99
C ARG A 32 3.69 -6.96 -14.69
N PRO A 33 2.70 -6.75 -15.57
CA PRO A 33 1.77 -5.61 -15.51
C PRO A 33 0.83 -5.64 -14.29
N TRP A 34 0.89 -6.69 -13.48
CA TRP A 34 0.16 -6.79 -12.22
C TRP A 34 1.00 -6.44 -11.00
N ARG A 35 2.32 -6.18 -11.11
CA ARG A 35 3.21 -5.90 -9.96
C ARG A 35 3.99 -4.61 -10.15
N VAL A 36 3.97 -3.73 -9.15
CA VAL A 36 4.81 -2.51 -9.12
C VAL A 36 5.66 -2.46 -7.85
N SER A 37 6.83 -1.82 -7.98
CA SER A 37 7.74 -1.52 -6.88
C SER A 37 8.00 -0.02 -6.87
N VAL A 38 7.60 0.65 -5.79
CA VAL A 38 7.89 2.07 -5.57
C VAL A 38 8.88 2.22 -4.42
N ARG A 39 9.82 3.17 -4.52
CA ARG A 39 10.76 3.47 -3.45
C ARG A 39 10.33 4.73 -2.69
N TYR A 40 9.96 4.57 -1.44
CA TYR A 40 9.61 5.67 -0.55
C TYR A 40 10.87 6.23 0.13
N ARG A 41 11.10 7.55 -0.03
CA ARG A 41 12.24 8.31 0.53
C ARG A 41 13.62 7.65 0.35
N HIS A 42 13.79 6.91 -0.75
CA HIS A 42 15.01 6.19 -1.12
C HIS A 42 15.40 4.98 -0.26
N THR A 43 14.62 4.61 0.76
CA THR A 43 14.98 3.53 1.69
C THR A 43 14.01 2.36 1.62
N SER A 44 12.71 2.63 1.49
CA SER A 44 11.69 1.59 1.57
C SER A 44 11.15 1.21 0.20
N ALA A 45 11.27 -0.06 -0.19
CA ALA A 45 10.62 -0.57 -1.41
C ALA A 45 9.23 -1.11 -1.07
N ILE A 46 8.18 -0.48 -1.61
CA ILE A 46 6.80 -0.93 -1.50
C ILE A 46 6.50 -1.81 -2.70
N PHE A 47 6.28 -3.11 -2.46
CA PHE A 47 5.91 -4.09 -3.48
C PHE A 47 4.44 -4.40 -3.43
N TYR A 48 3.74 -4.31 -4.57
CA TYR A 48 2.31 -4.55 -4.56
C TYR A 48 1.75 -5.05 -5.88
N GLU A 49 0.58 -5.69 -5.78
CA GLU A 49 -0.10 -6.34 -6.89
C GLU A 49 -1.53 -5.81 -7.03
N TYR A 50 -2.03 -5.68 -8.26
CA TYR A 50 -3.38 -5.14 -8.50
C TYR A 50 -4.46 -6.04 -7.91
N THR A 51 -4.50 -7.32 -8.30
CA THR A 51 -5.33 -8.32 -7.62
C THR A 51 -4.47 -9.45 -7.11
N ARG A 52 -4.27 -9.52 -5.81
CA ARG A 52 -3.89 -10.78 -5.17
C ARG A 52 -4.87 -11.13 -4.07
N ILE A 53 -6.13 -11.30 -4.49
CA ILE A 53 -7.09 -12.05 -3.67
C ILE A 53 -6.58 -13.48 -3.70
N GLY A 54 -6.14 -13.99 -2.54
CA GLY A 54 -5.51 -15.31 -2.41
C GLY A 54 -6.42 -16.44 -2.87
N VAL A 55 -6.37 -16.80 -4.14
CA VAL A 55 -6.87 -18.09 -4.62
C VAL A 55 -5.70 -19.06 -4.51
N ARG A 56 -5.48 -19.59 -3.29
CA ARG A 56 -4.74 -20.85 -3.15
C ARG A 56 -5.61 -21.94 -3.78
N GLY A 57 -5.43 -22.18 -5.07
CA GLY A 57 -6.20 -23.20 -5.76
C GLY A 57 -6.15 -23.08 -7.27
N ARG A 58 -5.21 -23.85 -7.84
CA ARG A 58 -5.23 -24.42 -9.19
C ARG A 58 -5.40 -23.45 -10.37
N SER A 59 -4.40 -23.52 -11.27
CA SER A 59 -4.33 -22.94 -12.61
C SER A 59 -3.68 -21.56 -12.71
N HIS A 60 -2.39 -21.57 -13.05
CA HIS A 60 -1.63 -20.47 -13.65
C HIS A 60 -2.20 -19.99 -15.02
N ARG A 61 -3.46 -20.29 -15.38
CA ARG A 61 -4.09 -19.88 -16.65
C ARG A 61 -5.07 -18.71 -16.52
N PHE A 62 -5.29 -18.20 -15.32
CA PHE A 62 -5.93 -16.89 -15.18
C PHE A 62 -4.79 -15.88 -15.16
N ALA A 63 -4.63 -15.13 -16.25
CA ALA A 63 -3.72 -13.99 -16.27
C ALA A 63 -4.04 -13.14 -15.04
N ASP A 64 -3.05 -12.96 -14.14
CA ASP A 64 -3.16 -11.99 -13.06
C ASP A 64 -3.60 -10.67 -13.73
N PRO A 65 -4.79 -10.13 -13.43
CA PRO A 65 -5.27 -8.97 -14.15
C PRO A 65 -4.28 -7.84 -13.92
N ALA A 66 -3.81 -7.29 -15.04
CA ALA A 66 -2.98 -6.09 -15.06
C ALA A 66 -3.71 -4.94 -14.38
N PHE A 67 -2.96 -3.92 -13.96
CA PHE A 67 -3.58 -2.62 -13.67
C PHE A 67 -4.44 -2.20 -14.87
N PRO A 68 -5.61 -1.58 -14.65
CA PRO A 68 -6.41 -1.04 -15.74
C PRO A 68 -5.60 -0.04 -16.57
N PRO A 69 -5.90 0.12 -17.87
CA PRO A 69 -5.29 1.17 -18.68
C PRO A 69 -5.44 2.55 -18.02
N GLU A 70 -4.48 3.45 -18.28
CA GLU A 70 -4.50 4.82 -17.74
C GLU A 70 -4.46 4.88 -16.21
N THR A 71 -3.95 3.85 -15.53
CA THR A 71 -3.75 3.90 -14.07
C THR A 71 -2.52 4.75 -13.74
N ARG A 72 -2.73 6.04 -13.58
CA ARG A 72 -1.68 7.02 -13.24
C ARG A 72 -2.14 7.94 -12.12
N GLY A 73 -1.22 8.33 -11.24
CA GLY A 73 -1.56 9.17 -10.10
C GLY A 73 -0.65 8.96 -8.90
N PHE A 74 -1.20 9.01 -7.69
CA PHE A 74 -0.40 9.08 -6.46
C PHE A 74 -0.70 7.95 -5.50
N LEU A 75 0.36 7.44 -4.85
CA LEU A 75 0.22 6.66 -3.63
C LEU A 75 -0.03 7.61 -2.45
N TYR A 76 -0.93 7.23 -1.56
CA TYR A 76 -1.19 8.00 -0.35
C TYR A 76 -1.65 7.10 0.80
N LEU A 77 -1.39 7.56 2.04
CA LEU A 77 -1.88 6.87 3.23
C LEU A 77 -3.28 7.41 3.59
N HIS A 78 -4.31 6.59 3.40
CA HIS A 78 -5.66 6.86 3.86
C HIS A 78 -5.78 6.53 5.34
N ARG A 79 -6.29 7.48 6.13
CA ARG A 79 -6.52 7.33 7.57
C ARG A 79 -7.96 7.72 7.90
N PRO A 80 -8.83 6.78 8.29
CA PRO A 80 -10.14 7.14 8.78
C PRO A 80 -9.99 7.94 10.08
N SER A 81 -10.84 8.96 10.27
CA SER A 81 -10.82 9.80 11.46
C SER A 81 -11.42 9.07 12.67
N GLY A 82 -10.82 9.24 13.85
CA GLY A 82 -11.38 8.72 15.11
C GLY A 82 -11.24 7.20 15.30
N VAL A 83 -10.39 6.53 14.51
CA VAL A 83 -10.12 5.09 14.64
C VAL A 83 -8.65 4.82 14.93
N HIS A 84 -8.36 3.60 15.39
CA HIS A 84 -7.01 3.14 15.67
C HIS A 84 -6.09 3.25 14.44
N PRO A 85 -4.81 3.66 14.57
CA PRO A 85 -3.90 3.81 13.43
C PRO A 85 -3.72 2.56 12.54
N CYS A 86 -3.97 1.36 13.06
CA CYS A 86 -3.98 0.12 12.27
C CYS A 86 -5.05 0.07 11.18
N ALA A 87 -6.09 0.90 11.28
CA ALA A 87 -7.11 1.03 10.25
C ALA A 87 -6.62 1.86 9.05
N ALA A 88 -5.42 2.45 9.12
CA ALA A 88 -4.83 3.12 7.98
C ALA A 88 -4.56 2.12 6.85
N THR A 89 -4.65 2.62 5.62
CA THR A 89 -4.39 1.84 4.41
C THR A 89 -3.61 2.66 3.41
N LEU A 90 -2.65 2.03 2.74
CA LEU A 90 -2.01 2.63 1.57
C LEU A 90 -2.96 2.42 0.38
N ARG A 91 -3.27 3.50 -0.33
CA ARG A 91 -4.15 3.49 -1.50
C ARG A 91 -3.46 4.13 -2.69
N PHE A 92 -4.04 3.91 -3.87
CA PHE A 92 -3.63 4.58 -5.10
C PHE A 92 -4.79 5.43 -5.61
N ARG A 93 -4.53 6.73 -5.81
CA ARG A 93 -5.52 7.66 -6.36
C ARG A 93 -5.17 7.96 -7.81
N ILE A 94 -6.08 7.64 -8.72
CA ILE A 94 -5.99 7.97 -10.14
C ILE A 94 -6.23 9.48 -10.30
N CYS A 95 -5.26 10.16 -10.90
CA CYS A 95 -5.17 11.61 -10.94
C CYS A 95 -4.75 12.09 -12.35
N ASP A 96 -5.12 13.33 -12.68
CA ASP A 96 -4.72 13.99 -13.92
C ASP A 96 -3.32 14.60 -13.78
N ARG A 97 -2.41 14.32 -14.72
CA ARG A 97 -1.03 14.82 -14.67
C ARG A 97 -0.94 16.31 -15.01
N ASP A 98 -1.92 16.82 -15.76
CA ASP A 98 -1.87 18.18 -16.30
C ASP A 98 -2.34 19.24 -15.29
N LEU A 99 -2.83 18.81 -14.12
CA LEU A 99 -3.25 19.66 -13.01
C LEU A 99 -2.18 19.70 -11.90
N PRO A 100 -2.14 20.78 -11.09
CA PRO A 100 -1.33 20.81 -9.87
C PRO A 100 -1.63 19.60 -8.96
N PRO A 101 -0.64 19.00 -8.28
CA PRO A 101 -0.83 17.74 -7.53
C PRO A 101 -2.00 17.75 -6.56
N GLN A 102 -2.17 18.84 -5.81
CA GLN A 102 -3.23 18.99 -4.81
C GLN A 102 -4.63 19.06 -5.45
N GLU A 103 -4.77 19.85 -6.53
CA GLU A 103 -6.02 19.97 -7.29
C GLU A 103 -6.37 18.65 -7.96
N SER A 104 -5.37 18.03 -8.59
CA SER A 104 -5.49 16.74 -9.24
C SER A 104 -5.92 15.65 -8.26
N PHE A 105 -5.29 15.61 -7.09
CA PHE A 105 -5.65 14.66 -6.03
C PHE A 105 -7.08 14.88 -5.53
N ALA A 106 -7.52 16.13 -5.34
CA ALA A 106 -8.87 16.43 -4.88
C ALA A 106 -9.95 15.94 -5.87
N ARG A 107 -9.72 16.10 -7.17
CA ARG A 107 -10.63 15.65 -8.25
C ARG A 107 -10.49 14.18 -8.60
N GLY A 108 -9.36 13.57 -8.26
CA GLY A 108 -9.04 12.19 -8.57
C GLY A 108 -9.95 11.18 -7.87
N LYS A 109 -9.83 9.91 -8.26
CA LYS A 109 -10.63 8.81 -7.69
C LYS A 109 -9.72 7.66 -7.26
N ASP A 110 -10.10 6.96 -6.20
CA ASP A 110 -9.37 5.76 -5.79
C ASP A 110 -9.40 4.72 -6.93
N LEU A 111 -8.25 4.09 -7.18
CA LEU A 111 -8.19 2.87 -7.99
C LEU A 111 -9.07 1.82 -7.32
N LEU A 112 -9.94 1.16 -8.08
CA LEU A 112 -10.85 0.16 -7.53
C LEU A 112 -10.38 -1.25 -7.87
N LEU A 113 -10.71 -2.21 -7.01
CA LEU A 113 -10.61 -3.63 -7.34
C LEU A 113 -11.71 -4.03 -8.33
N PRO A 114 -11.55 -5.12 -9.12
CA PRO A 114 -12.57 -5.55 -10.08
C PRO A 114 -13.95 -5.85 -9.47
N LYS A 115 -13.98 -6.26 -8.19
CA LYS A 115 -15.23 -6.52 -7.46
C LYS A 115 -15.80 -5.27 -6.76
N GLY A 116 -15.24 -4.10 -7.04
CA GLY A 116 -15.53 -2.86 -6.32
C GLY A 116 -14.70 -2.71 -5.05
N GLY A 117 -14.80 -1.52 -4.45
CA GLY A 117 -13.99 -1.11 -3.31
C GLY A 117 -12.60 -0.60 -3.72
N PRO A 118 -12.00 0.30 -2.91
CA PRO A 118 -10.69 0.85 -3.19
C PRO A 118 -9.61 -0.24 -3.13
N TRP A 119 -8.65 -0.14 -4.04
CA TRP A 119 -7.41 -0.87 -3.96
C TRP A 119 -6.62 -0.35 -2.77
N GLU A 120 -6.31 -1.23 -1.83
CA GLU A 120 -5.70 -0.84 -0.58
C GLU A 120 -4.75 -1.91 0.00
N ILE A 121 -3.72 -1.46 0.71
CA ILE A 121 -2.82 -2.30 1.49
C ILE A 121 -2.95 -1.91 2.95
N ASN A 122 -3.37 -2.85 3.78
CA ASN A 122 -3.54 -2.62 5.21
C ASN A 122 -2.21 -2.31 5.92
N MET A 123 -2.26 -1.41 6.90
CA MET A 123 -1.09 -0.99 7.66
C MET A 123 -0.35 -2.14 8.36
N LEU A 124 -1.08 -3.12 8.89
CA LEU A 124 -0.48 -4.30 9.53
C LEU A 124 0.37 -5.10 8.54
N ARG A 125 -0.07 -5.20 7.28
CA ARG A 125 0.69 -5.85 6.21
C ARG A 125 1.93 -5.05 5.82
N LEU A 126 1.83 -3.72 5.78
CA LEU A 126 2.98 -2.86 5.50
C LEU A 126 4.05 -3.01 6.59
N PHE A 127 3.63 -3.04 7.85
CA PHE A 127 4.52 -3.10 9.01
C PHE A 127 5.16 -4.47 9.21
N SER A 128 4.55 -5.54 8.71
CA SER A 128 5.05 -6.90 8.81
C SER A 128 5.87 -7.39 7.61
N ALA A 129 5.63 -6.84 6.41
CA ALA A 129 6.22 -7.35 5.17
C ALA A 129 7.31 -6.46 4.56
N LEU A 130 7.24 -5.13 4.74
CA LEU A 130 8.28 -4.21 4.26
C LEU A 130 9.47 -4.26 5.21
N ARG A 131 10.68 -3.85 4.76
CA ARG A 131 11.82 -3.66 5.67
C ARG A 131 11.36 -2.76 6.82
N PRO A 132 11.08 -3.31 8.01
CA PRO A 132 10.15 -2.67 8.95
C PRO A 132 10.70 -1.34 9.46
N ALA A 133 12.00 -1.29 9.72
CA ALA A 133 12.71 -0.12 10.20
C ALA A 133 12.64 1.05 9.18
N ASP A 134 13.02 0.80 7.93
CA ASP A 134 13.05 1.82 6.88
C ASP A 134 11.67 2.47 6.68
N PHE A 135 10.60 1.67 6.68
CA PHE A 135 9.25 2.18 6.39
C PHE A 135 8.72 3.03 7.54
N ARG A 136 8.93 2.60 8.79
CA ARG A 136 8.57 3.36 10.00
C ARG A 136 9.32 4.69 10.04
N GLU A 137 10.63 4.65 9.80
CA GLU A 137 11.47 5.84 9.77
C GLU A 137 10.97 6.83 8.73
N CYS A 138 10.64 6.36 7.52
CA CYS A 138 10.11 7.24 6.49
C CYS A 138 8.77 7.88 6.89
N LEU A 139 7.86 7.13 7.51
CA LEU A 139 6.58 7.68 7.99
C LEU A 139 6.76 8.74 9.07
N LEU A 140 7.76 8.57 9.94
CA LEU A 140 8.12 9.54 11.00
C LEU A 140 8.80 10.79 10.43
N GLN A 141 9.81 10.61 9.58
CA GLN A 141 10.50 11.72 8.92
C GLN A 141 9.54 12.56 8.08
N ASP A 142 8.61 11.90 7.41
CA ASP A 142 7.56 12.52 6.63
C ASP A 142 6.38 12.99 7.50
N LYS A 143 6.40 12.82 8.83
CA LYS A 143 5.31 13.25 9.73
C LYS A 143 3.91 12.74 9.31
N VAL A 144 3.84 11.64 8.56
CA VAL A 144 2.59 11.01 8.11
C VAL A 144 1.90 10.33 9.29
N LEU A 145 2.72 9.79 10.20
CA LEU A 145 2.31 9.26 11.50
C LEU A 145 3.16 9.87 12.61
N SER A 146 2.57 9.99 13.81
CA SER A 146 3.30 10.35 15.03
C SER A 146 4.02 9.13 15.62
N PRO A 147 5.03 9.34 16.49
CA PRO A 147 5.69 8.25 17.21
C PRO A 147 4.73 7.33 17.95
N GLU A 148 3.72 7.90 18.61
CA GLU A 148 2.71 7.16 19.37
C GLU A 148 1.87 6.28 18.45
N ALA A 149 1.52 6.78 17.26
CA ALA A 149 0.77 6.01 16.28
C ALA A 149 1.60 4.85 15.71
N ILE A 150 2.91 5.05 15.47
CA ILE A 150 3.83 3.98 15.07
C ILE A 150 3.89 2.90 16.16
N GLU A 151 4.06 3.29 17.42
CA GLU A 151 4.12 2.38 18.56
C GLU A 151 2.83 1.57 18.72
N GLN A 152 1.66 2.20 18.58
CA GLN A 152 0.36 1.52 18.61
C GLN A 152 0.25 0.43 17.53
N VAL A 153 0.69 0.73 16.30
CA VAL A 153 0.70 -0.28 15.22
C VAL A 153 1.70 -1.39 15.54
N ASP A 154 2.89 -1.07 16.03
CA ASP A 154 3.91 -2.05 16.38
C ASP A 154 3.47 -3.00 17.48
N ASN A 155 2.83 -2.49 18.53
CA ASN A 155 2.28 -3.32 19.60
C ASN A 155 1.16 -4.23 19.07
N THR A 156 0.33 -3.73 18.16
CA THR A 156 -0.70 -4.56 17.50
C THR A 156 -0.08 -5.67 16.66
N VAL A 157 0.98 -5.37 15.89
CA VAL A 157 1.69 -6.36 15.06
C VAL A 157 2.37 -7.41 15.95
N LYS A 158 3.05 -7.00 17.03
CA LYS A 158 3.69 -7.91 18.00
C LYS A 158 2.67 -8.85 18.64
N ASN A 159 1.59 -8.29 19.20
CA ASN A 159 0.51 -9.06 19.81
C ASN A 159 -0.10 -10.07 18.82
N TYR A 160 -0.22 -9.71 17.54
CA TYR A 160 -0.72 -10.62 16.52
C TYR A 160 0.27 -11.77 16.23
N VAL A 161 1.56 -11.48 16.14
CA VAL A 161 2.61 -12.48 15.91
C VAL A 161 2.74 -13.44 17.10
N GLU A 162 2.68 -12.92 18.32
CA GLU A 162 2.81 -13.70 19.56
C GLU A 162 1.58 -14.57 19.83
N ASN A 163 0.37 -14.05 19.61
CA ASN A 163 -0.87 -14.80 19.83
C ASN A 163 -1.26 -15.74 18.66
N GLY A 164 -0.71 -15.52 17.45
CA GLY A 164 -0.98 -16.34 16.25
C GLY A 164 -0.01 -17.52 16.04
N GLY A 165 0.96 -17.72 16.94
CA GLY A 165 2.11 -18.61 16.78
C GLY A 165 1.92 -20.11 17.04
N LYS A 166 0.74 -20.70 16.76
CA LYS A 166 0.55 -22.18 16.73
C LYS A 166 0.26 -22.74 15.34
N GLY A 167 0.63 -22.04 14.27
CA GLY A 167 0.52 -22.53 12.88
C GLY A 167 1.84 -22.42 12.11
N GLY A 168 2.65 -23.49 12.11
CA GLY A 168 3.93 -23.54 11.41
C GLY A 168 3.82 -23.24 9.91
N ARG A 169 4.84 -22.58 9.32
CA ARG A 169 5.08 -22.22 7.90
C ARG A 169 3.93 -21.62 7.07
N GLU A 170 2.69 -21.62 7.55
CA GLU A 170 1.49 -21.02 6.96
C GLU A 170 1.15 -19.66 7.59
N GLY A 171 1.73 -19.30 8.74
CA GLY A 171 1.50 -18.01 9.42
C GLY A 171 1.92 -16.75 8.65
N ARG A 172 2.67 -16.89 7.54
CA ARG A 172 2.92 -15.77 6.61
C ARG A 172 1.71 -15.44 5.72
N SER A 173 0.70 -16.31 5.69
CA SER A 173 -0.52 -16.19 4.89
C SER A 173 -1.73 -15.66 5.68
N CYS A 174 -1.57 -15.23 6.94
CA CYS A 174 -2.70 -14.71 7.74
C CYS A 174 -2.83 -13.18 7.70
N PHE A 175 -1.86 -12.46 7.12
CA PHE A 175 -1.91 -11.01 6.89
C PHE A 175 -3.01 -10.54 5.90
N PHE A 176 -3.84 -11.45 5.40
CA PHE A 176 -4.75 -11.21 4.28
C PHE A 176 -6.22 -10.99 4.66
N HIS A 177 -6.63 -11.03 5.94
CA HIS A 177 -8.07 -11.12 6.29
C HIS A 177 -8.63 -10.26 7.44
N LEU A 178 -7.89 -9.29 8.01
CA LEU A 178 -8.36 -8.60 9.23
C LEU A 178 -8.65 -7.10 9.10
N GLY A 179 -8.99 -6.62 7.90
CA GLY A 179 -9.46 -5.23 7.72
C GLY A 179 -10.83 -4.90 8.34
N SER A 180 -11.59 -5.88 8.86
CA SER A 180 -13.01 -5.67 9.18
C SER A 180 -13.48 -6.12 10.57
N ARG A 181 -12.60 -6.54 11.49
CA ARG A 181 -13.02 -7.03 12.82
C ARG A 181 -12.50 -6.29 14.04
N LEU A 182 -11.65 -5.27 13.87
CA LEU A 182 -11.10 -4.48 15.00
C LEU A 182 -11.77 -3.12 15.19
N LEU A 183 -12.95 -2.88 14.58
CA LEU A 183 -13.66 -1.60 14.65
C LEU A 183 -14.85 -1.58 15.64
N LEU A 184 -15.00 -2.60 16.49
CA LEU A 184 -16.03 -2.63 17.52
C LEU A 184 -15.51 -3.30 18.80
N SER A 185 -14.74 -2.54 19.58
CA SER A 185 -14.59 -2.75 21.04
C SER A 185 -14.11 -1.47 21.68
#